data_AF-A0A7C3JW16-F1
#
_entry.id   AF-A0A7C3JW16-F1
#
_cell.length_a   1.000
_cell.length_b   1.000
_cell.length_c   1.000
_cell.angle_alpha   90.00
_cell.angle_beta   90.00
_cell.angle_gamma   90.00
#
_symmetry.space_group_name_H-M   'P 1'
#
loop_
_entity.id
_entity.type
_entity.pdbx_description
1 polymer ?
#
loop_
_entity_poly.entity_id
_entity_poly.type
_entity_poly.pdbx_seq_one_letter_code
_entity_poly.pdbx_strand_id
1 'polypeptide(L)'
;MKIPIGKRPNYFHGQLLLEDDFLDEQKYHIDSRRRHNLNLHDWGVVRGLAVTRAHDRTVRIAPGAAIDESGRDIMLDDSNLVDLNAFRPHDRICICLDYDEPQDTAGAKRVDCYAALTLAKDSEAHGRLILATVTLDDQGRVNEESIDYSQTKYARLAAGSITAAQLHDDLRRGWLRLPFRPDPMVEGPEEGTEAGLPAFRVGATEALSPDPKEAGDRDRGAAGTMAIPIPPSVRQVTRFRIAGMENKGEISFLLMRGGWDPTSRKHVRDILIEEKIVRREPFVEIYKVKETETAHDPEYHTLALWLKGTRRTAISLIAVEFGY
;
A
#
# COMPACT_ATOMS: atom_id res chain seq x y z
N MET A 1 0.42 14.29 38.47
CA MET A 1 0.54 15.68 37.96
C MET A 1 -0.41 15.85 36.79
N LYS A 2 -1.13 16.97 36.67
CA LYS A 2 -1.98 17.29 35.51
C LYS A 2 -1.42 18.53 34.82
N ILE A 3 -1.18 18.44 33.51
CA ILE A 3 -0.71 19.57 32.69
C ILE A 3 -1.87 19.96 31.75
N PRO A 4 -2.35 21.21 31.78
CA PRO A 4 -3.40 21.64 30.86
C PRO A 4 -2.86 21.73 29.43
N ILE A 5 -3.61 21.19 28.47
CA ILE A 5 -3.23 21.16 27.04
C ILE A 5 -4.13 22.01 26.14
N GLY A 6 -5.14 22.67 26.74
CA GLY A 6 -6.09 23.51 26.01
C GLY A 6 -7.36 23.78 26.82
N LYS A 7 -8.23 24.64 26.27
CA LYS A 7 -9.56 24.96 26.80
C LYS A 7 -10.57 24.95 25.65
N ARG A 8 -11.85 24.76 25.99
CA ARG A 8 -12.99 24.85 25.09
C ARG A 8 -14.16 25.52 25.82
N PRO A 9 -15.14 26.11 25.10
CA PRO A 9 -16.36 26.60 25.73
C PRO A 9 -17.06 25.52 26.55
N ASN A 10 -17.61 25.94 27.70
CA ASN A 10 -18.37 25.08 28.60
C ASN A 10 -19.69 25.77 28.95
N TYR A 11 -20.69 25.55 28.10
CA TYR A 11 -22.01 26.12 28.28
C TYR A 11 -22.75 25.52 29.48
N PHE A 12 -23.52 26.34 30.17
CA PHE A 12 -24.36 25.91 31.29
C PHE A 12 -25.77 26.49 31.23
N HIS A 13 -26.70 25.86 31.96
CA HIS A 13 -28.09 26.26 31.93
C HIS A 13 -28.28 27.67 32.51
N GLY A 14 -29.02 28.51 31.79
CA GLY A 14 -29.25 29.91 32.18
C GLY A 14 -28.08 30.85 31.86
N GLN A 15 -27.03 30.38 31.18
CA GLN A 15 -25.96 31.25 30.69
C GLN A 15 -26.50 32.19 29.59
N LEU A 16 -26.22 33.49 29.73
CA LEU A 16 -26.39 34.46 28.64
C LEU A 16 -25.17 34.34 27.71
N LEU A 17 -25.40 33.96 26.45
CA LEU A 17 -24.36 33.86 25.44
C LEU A 17 -24.16 35.19 24.72
N LEU A 18 -22.90 35.60 24.59
CA LEU A 18 -22.48 36.80 23.87
C LEU A 18 -21.72 36.41 22.60
N GLU A 19 -21.41 37.41 21.77
CA GLU A 19 -20.65 37.23 20.53
C GLU A 19 -19.33 36.48 20.75
N ASP A 20 -18.58 36.87 21.79
CA ASP A 20 -17.29 36.25 22.13
C ASP A 20 -17.39 34.74 22.40
N ASP A 21 -18.50 34.26 22.99
CA ASP A 21 -18.69 32.82 23.24
C ASP A 21 -18.75 32.04 21.92
N PHE A 22 -19.41 32.59 20.90
CA PHE A 22 -19.53 31.96 19.58
C PHE A 22 -18.25 32.09 18.76
N LEU A 23 -17.51 33.20 18.92
CA LEU A 23 -16.19 33.36 18.30
C LEU A 23 -15.19 32.35 18.88
N ASP A 24 -15.20 32.16 20.19
CA ASP A 24 -14.36 31.18 20.88
C ASP A 24 -14.72 29.74 20.48
N GLU A 25 -16.00 29.43 20.32
CA GLU A 25 -16.45 28.12 19.82
C GLU A 25 -16.01 27.86 18.38
N GLN A 26 -16.20 28.82 17.47
CA GLN A 26 -15.74 28.70 16.09
C GLN A 26 -14.23 28.52 16.02
N LYS A 27 -13.47 29.35 16.75
CA LYS A 27 -12.02 29.25 16.83
C LYS A 27 -11.58 27.88 17.35
N TYR A 28 -12.22 27.37 18.40
CA TYR A 28 -11.91 26.05 18.94
C TYR A 28 -12.04 24.94 17.88
N HIS A 29 -13.12 24.95 17.10
CA HIS A 29 -13.35 23.95 16.06
C HIS A 29 -12.40 24.11 14.86
N ILE A 30 -12.21 25.33 14.37
CA ILE A 30 -11.28 25.65 13.28
C ILE A 30 -9.86 25.22 13.67
N ASP A 31 -9.38 25.62 14.84
CA ASP A 31 -8.04 25.28 15.31
C ASP A 31 -7.91 23.77 15.55
N SER A 32 -8.97 23.09 16.01
CA SER A 32 -8.95 21.62 16.14
C SER A 32 -8.81 20.91 14.80
N ARG A 33 -9.48 21.40 13.75
CA ARG A 33 -9.37 20.86 12.39
C ARG A 33 -7.97 21.12 11.81
N ARG A 34 -7.45 22.34 11.95
CA ARG A 34 -6.09 22.70 11.53
C ARG A 34 -5.04 21.83 12.23
N ARG A 35 -5.17 21.64 13.55
CA ARG A 35 -4.27 20.73 14.31
C ARG A 35 -4.38 19.28 13.84
N HIS A 36 -5.56 18.78 13.51
CA HIS A 36 -5.71 17.43 12.96
C HIS A 36 -4.94 17.30 11.64
N ASN A 37 -5.13 18.27 10.74
CA ASN A 37 -4.43 18.31 9.47
C ASN A 37 -2.92 18.38 9.67
N LEU A 38 -2.39 19.29 10.49
CA LEU A 38 -0.95 19.47 10.70
C LEU A 38 -0.27 18.33 11.47
N ASN A 39 -0.98 17.67 12.41
CA ASN A 39 -0.38 16.63 13.25
C ASN A 39 -0.46 15.24 12.62
N LEU A 40 -1.44 14.98 11.75
CA LEU A 40 -1.62 13.67 11.12
C LEU A 40 -1.26 13.68 9.64
N HIS A 41 -1.29 14.85 9.00
CA HIS A 41 -0.96 15.03 7.61
C HIS A 41 0.14 16.10 7.41
N ASP A 42 0.85 16.00 6.30
CA ASP A 42 1.61 17.12 5.74
C ASP A 42 0.71 17.87 4.75
N TRP A 43 1.06 19.13 4.46
CA TRP A 43 0.30 19.96 3.53
C TRP A 43 0.60 19.60 2.07
N GLY A 44 -0.34 19.93 1.17
CA GLY A 44 -0.25 19.61 -0.26
C GLY A 44 -1.60 19.26 -0.90
N VAL A 45 -1.54 18.87 -2.17
CA VAL A 45 -2.67 18.29 -2.91
C VAL A 45 -3.09 16.97 -2.28
N VAL A 46 -4.38 16.85 -1.91
CA VAL A 46 -4.97 15.63 -1.34
C VAL A 46 -5.54 14.75 -2.45
N ARG A 47 -6.29 15.34 -3.39
CA ARG A 47 -6.86 14.67 -4.55
C ARG A 47 -7.19 15.66 -5.66
N GLY A 48 -7.22 15.20 -6.90
CA GLY A 48 -7.62 16.04 -8.04
C GLY A 48 -6.63 17.17 -8.29
N LEU A 49 -7.14 18.37 -8.56
CA LEU A 49 -6.34 19.59 -8.80
C LEU A 49 -5.31 19.48 -9.94
N ALA A 50 -5.52 18.53 -10.86
CA ALA A 50 -4.67 18.37 -12.02
C ALA A 50 -4.73 19.61 -12.92
N VAL A 51 -3.56 20.05 -13.37
CA VAL A 51 -3.39 21.14 -14.33
C VAL A 51 -3.22 20.55 -15.73
N THR A 52 -4.13 20.89 -16.64
CA THR A 52 -4.07 20.44 -18.03
C THR A 52 -4.13 21.61 -18.99
N ARG A 53 -3.59 21.43 -20.21
CA ARG A 53 -3.75 22.42 -21.26
C ARG A 53 -5.23 22.53 -21.63
N ALA A 54 -5.75 23.76 -21.69
CA ALA A 54 -7.10 24.02 -22.19
C ALA A 54 -7.07 24.60 -23.60
N HIS A 55 -6.27 25.65 -23.80
CA HIS A 55 -6.07 26.36 -25.06
C HIS A 55 -4.61 26.82 -25.17
N ASP A 56 -4.29 27.55 -26.24
CA ASP A 56 -2.93 28.05 -26.50
C ASP A 56 -2.31 28.77 -25.31
N ARG A 57 -3.05 29.63 -24.61
CA ARG A 57 -2.50 30.41 -23.47
C ARG A 57 -3.32 30.24 -22.20
N THR A 58 -3.95 29.09 -22.06
CA THR A 58 -4.89 28.83 -20.96
C THR A 58 -4.72 27.41 -20.47
N VAL A 59 -4.67 27.28 -19.16
CA VAL A 59 -4.68 26.00 -18.46
C VAL A 59 -6.01 25.80 -17.75
N ARG A 60 -6.37 24.54 -17.55
CA ARG A 60 -7.50 24.11 -16.75
C ARG A 60 -7.00 23.45 -15.48
N ILE A 61 -7.62 23.81 -14.37
CA ILE A 61 -7.42 23.16 -13.07
C ILE A 61 -8.66 22.34 -12.79
N ALA A 62 -8.49 21.04 -12.59
CA ALA A 62 -9.59 20.14 -12.26
C ALA A 62 -10.11 20.36 -10.83
N PRO A 63 -11.37 19.97 -10.54
CA PRO A 63 -11.87 19.89 -9.16
C PRO A 63 -10.95 19.05 -8.27
N GLY A 64 -10.95 19.35 -6.98
CA GLY A 64 -10.11 18.63 -6.03
C GLY A 64 -9.99 19.30 -4.68
N ALA A 65 -9.09 18.75 -3.87
CA ALA A 65 -8.88 19.20 -2.50
C ALA A 65 -7.39 19.31 -2.18
N ALA A 66 -7.05 20.29 -1.36
CA ALA A 66 -5.72 20.51 -0.84
C ALA A 66 -5.75 20.92 0.64
N ILE A 67 -4.60 20.78 1.29
CA ILE A 67 -4.31 21.35 2.61
C ILE A 67 -3.16 22.33 2.40
N ASP A 68 -3.30 23.55 2.89
CA ASP A 68 -2.21 24.53 2.84
C ASP A 68 -1.22 24.39 4.00
N GLU A 69 -0.13 25.16 3.99
CA GLU A 69 0.92 25.08 5.02
C GLU A 69 0.43 25.39 6.45
N SER A 70 -0.73 26.07 6.59
CA SER A 70 -1.36 26.39 7.87
C SER A 70 -2.41 25.35 8.30
N GLY A 71 -2.57 24.26 7.55
CA GLY A 71 -3.53 23.19 7.83
C GLY A 71 -4.97 23.52 7.45
N ARG A 72 -5.19 24.56 6.62
CA ARG A 72 -6.51 24.96 6.13
C ARG A 72 -6.91 24.08 4.95
N ASP A 73 -8.16 23.62 4.98
CA ASP A 73 -8.74 22.83 3.89
C ASP A 73 -9.12 23.77 2.72
N ILE A 74 -8.67 23.45 1.50
CA ILE A 74 -9.05 24.14 0.26
C ILE A 74 -9.79 23.15 -0.64
N MET A 75 -10.99 23.50 -1.09
CA MET A 75 -11.79 22.69 -2.01
C MET A 75 -12.11 23.49 -3.27
N LEU A 76 -11.90 22.87 -4.44
CA LEU A 76 -12.42 23.33 -5.71
C LEU A 76 -13.49 22.34 -6.18
N ASP A 77 -14.74 22.80 -6.23
CA ASP A 77 -15.87 21.96 -6.65
C ASP A 77 -15.94 21.85 -8.19
N ASP A 78 -15.58 22.91 -8.89
CA ASP A 78 -15.64 23.02 -10.35
C ASP A 78 -14.26 23.22 -10.99
N SER A 79 -14.17 22.91 -12.29
CA SER A 79 -12.96 23.18 -13.06
C SER A 79 -12.77 24.67 -13.30
N ASN A 80 -11.56 25.18 -13.10
CA ASN A 80 -11.25 26.59 -13.26
C ASN A 80 -10.27 26.80 -14.44
N LEU A 81 -10.54 27.80 -15.27
CA LEU A 81 -9.63 28.20 -16.35
C LEU A 81 -8.74 29.34 -15.88
N VAL A 82 -7.45 29.25 -16.16
CA VAL A 82 -6.47 30.26 -15.78
C VAL A 82 -5.73 30.74 -17.03
N ASP A 83 -5.78 32.05 -17.26
CA ASP A 83 -5.18 32.73 -18.41
C ASP A 83 -3.72 33.10 -18.12
N LEU A 84 -2.82 32.78 -19.06
CA LEU A 84 -1.39 33.05 -19.01
C LEU A 84 -0.96 34.19 -19.97
N ASN A 85 -1.89 34.98 -20.49
CA ASN A 85 -1.62 36.09 -21.42
C ASN A 85 -0.68 37.18 -20.87
N ALA A 86 -0.60 37.33 -19.55
CA ALA A 86 0.29 38.31 -18.91
C ALA A 86 1.79 37.93 -19.01
N PHE A 87 2.12 36.69 -19.38
CA PHE A 87 3.48 36.16 -19.38
C PHE A 87 4.10 36.13 -20.77
N ARG A 88 5.43 36.08 -20.85
CA ARG A 88 6.18 36.11 -22.12
C ARG A 88 6.49 34.69 -22.59
N PRO A 89 6.76 34.47 -23.90
CA PRO A 89 7.39 33.24 -24.36
C PRO A 89 8.59 32.86 -23.49
N HIS A 90 8.78 31.57 -23.23
CA HIS A 90 9.80 31.01 -22.33
C HIS A 90 9.66 31.34 -20.83
N ASP A 91 8.66 32.10 -20.40
CA ASP A 91 8.43 32.28 -18.96
C ASP A 91 8.04 30.94 -18.33
N ARG A 92 8.65 30.66 -17.17
CA ARG A 92 8.30 29.55 -16.28
C ARG A 92 7.38 30.07 -15.18
N ILE A 93 6.15 29.56 -15.13
CA ILE A 93 5.04 30.10 -14.34
C ILE A 93 4.57 29.04 -13.34
N CYS A 94 4.54 29.39 -12.06
CA CYS A 94 3.96 28.55 -11.01
C CYS A 94 2.47 28.86 -10.88
N ILE A 95 1.64 27.83 -11.01
CA ILE A 95 0.20 27.92 -10.71
C ILE A 95 0.03 27.56 -9.25
N CYS A 96 -0.36 28.53 -8.44
CA CYS A 96 -0.46 28.39 -7.00
C CYS A 96 -1.93 28.39 -6.56
N LEU A 97 -2.19 27.70 -5.45
CA LEU A 97 -3.49 27.63 -4.79
C LEU A 97 -3.35 28.01 -3.32
N ASP A 98 -3.97 29.11 -2.93
CA ASP A 98 -3.93 29.62 -1.55
C ASP A 98 -5.33 29.65 -0.93
N TYR A 99 -5.41 29.51 0.39
CA TYR A 99 -6.63 29.83 1.13
C TYR A 99 -6.63 31.31 1.48
N ASP A 100 -7.71 32.01 1.13
CA ASP A 100 -7.91 33.42 1.45
C ASP A 100 -9.22 33.65 2.23
N GLU A 101 -9.13 34.51 3.23
CA GLU A 101 -10.24 34.89 4.12
C GLU A 101 -10.09 36.39 4.42
N PRO A 102 -10.96 37.25 3.89
CA PRO A 102 -10.85 38.70 4.07
C PRO A 102 -10.94 39.08 5.56
N GLN A 103 -10.05 39.96 6.02
CA GLN A 103 -10.01 40.37 7.43
C GLN A 103 -11.02 41.46 7.80
N ASP A 104 -11.54 42.23 6.83
CA ASP A 104 -12.53 43.29 7.08
C ASP A 104 -13.92 42.85 6.62
N THR A 105 -14.71 42.34 7.56
CA THR A 105 -16.08 41.89 7.34
C THR A 105 -17.07 42.70 8.18
N ALA A 106 -16.77 43.97 8.47
CA ALA A 106 -17.60 44.81 9.33
C ALA A 106 -19.05 44.88 8.82
N GLY A 107 -19.99 44.35 9.60
CA GLY A 107 -21.42 44.30 9.26
C GLY A 107 -21.86 43.13 8.37
N ALA A 108 -20.94 42.26 7.94
CA ALA A 108 -21.28 41.04 7.21
C ALA A 108 -21.75 39.94 8.16
N LYS A 109 -22.80 39.21 7.77
CA LYS A 109 -23.35 38.08 8.57
C LYS A 109 -22.64 36.75 8.31
N ARG A 110 -21.69 36.74 7.37
CA ARG A 110 -20.94 35.57 6.92
C ARG A 110 -19.53 36.01 6.58
N VAL A 111 -18.56 35.14 6.85
CA VAL A 111 -17.18 35.30 6.39
C VAL A 111 -17.02 34.41 5.16
N ASP A 112 -16.72 35.04 4.04
CA ASP A 112 -16.45 34.30 2.81
C ASP A 112 -15.02 33.75 2.86
N CYS A 113 -14.88 32.49 2.43
CA CYS A 113 -13.59 31.81 2.33
C CYS A 113 -13.35 31.47 0.87
N TYR A 114 -12.15 31.74 0.36
CA TYR A 114 -11.83 31.60 -1.05
C TYR A 114 -10.66 30.64 -1.28
N ALA A 115 -10.78 29.88 -2.37
CA ALA A 115 -9.66 29.22 -3.01
C ALA A 115 -9.05 30.19 -4.01
N ALA A 116 -7.96 30.86 -3.63
CA ALA A 116 -7.29 31.86 -4.44
C ALA A 116 -6.30 31.19 -5.40
N LEU A 117 -6.64 31.18 -6.68
CA LEU A 117 -5.72 30.76 -7.75
C LEU A 117 -4.83 31.93 -8.15
N THR A 118 -3.53 31.76 -7.98
CA THR A 118 -2.54 32.81 -8.29
C THR A 118 -1.47 32.31 -9.23
N LEU A 119 -0.93 33.24 -10.03
CA LEU A 119 0.18 32.98 -10.95
C LEU A 119 1.39 33.73 -10.44
N ALA A 120 2.49 33.01 -10.24
CA ALA A 120 3.74 33.57 -9.78
C ALA A 120 4.89 33.13 -10.69
N LYS A 121 5.94 33.93 -10.76
CA LYS A 121 7.23 33.43 -11.28
C LYS A 121 7.88 32.56 -10.21
N ASP A 122 8.74 31.62 -10.63
CA ASP A 122 9.39 30.61 -9.76
C ASP A 122 10.02 31.23 -8.49
N SER A 123 10.63 32.42 -8.59
CA SER A 123 11.23 33.14 -7.46
C SER A 123 10.25 33.70 -6.43
N GLU A 124 8.96 33.80 -6.76
CA GLU A 124 7.92 34.45 -5.94
C GLU A 124 6.91 33.44 -5.35
N ALA A 125 7.08 32.15 -5.63
CA ALA A 125 6.16 31.09 -5.22
C ALA A 125 6.48 30.46 -3.84
N HIS A 126 7.45 31.02 -3.10
CA HIS A 126 7.86 30.48 -1.79
C HIS A 126 6.71 30.49 -0.77
N GLY A 127 6.50 29.35 -0.08
CA GLY A 127 5.46 29.18 0.94
C GLY A 127 4.06 28.90 0.40
N ARG A 128 3.87 28.90 -0.92
CA ARG A 128 2.58 28.63 -1.57
C ARG A 128 2.43 27.19 -2.00
N LEU A 129 1.19 26.73 -2.14
CA LEU A 129 0.92 25.43 -2.75
C LEU A 129 0.95 25.54 -4.27
N ILE A 130 2.07 25.09 -4.84
CA ILE A 130 2.24 24.97 -6.29
C ILE A 130 1.50 23.71 -6.77
N LEU A 131 0.53 23.89 -7.66
CA LEU A 131 -0.22 22.79 -8.29
C LEU A 131 0.54 22.18 -9.47
N ALA A 132 1.15 23.04 -10.28
CA ALA A 132 2.08 22.68 -11.35
C ALA A 132 2.88 23.92 -11.77
N THR A 133 3.97 23.68 -12.47
CA THR A 133 4.75 24.71 -13.17
C THR A 133 4.56 24.56 -14.67
N VAL A 134 4.35 25.67 -15.37
CA VAL A 134 4.10 25.68 -16.82
C VAL A 134 5.14 26.54 -17.50
N THR A 135 5.83 25.98 -18.49
CA THR A 135 6.76 26.72 -19.34
C THR A 135 6.08 27.04 -20.68
N LEU A 136 6.07 28.31 -21.07
CA LEU A 136 5.54 28.73 -22.37
C LEU A 136 6.57 28.51 -23.48
N ASP A 137 6.12 28.07 -24.66
CA ASP A 137 7.00 27.85 -25.82
C ASP A 137 7.43 29.16 -26.50
N ASP A 138 8.13 29.05 -27.64
CA ASP A 138 8.62 30.17 -28.45
C ASP A 138 7.52 31.13 -28.92
N GLN A 139 6.29 30.62 -29.09
CA GLN A 139 5.12 31.40 -29.48
C GLN A 139 4.30 31.83 -28.26
N GLY A 140 4.77 31.50 -27.06
CA GLY A 140 4.10 31.77 -25.80
C GLY A 140 2.90 30.87 -25.54
N ARG A 141 2.84 29.70 -26.18
CA ARG A 141 1.76 28.71 -26.00
C ARG A 141 2.12 27.68 -24.94
N VAL A 142 1.08 27.10 -24.35
CA VAL A 142 1.14 25.96 -23.43
C VAL A 142 1.12 24.68 -24.25
N ASN A 143 2.04 23.78 -23.94
CA ASN A 143 2.05 22.40 -24.42
C ASN A 143 1.84 21.46 -23.23
N GLU A 144 1.22 20.29 -23.43
CA GLU A 144 0.96 19.36 -22.32
C GLU A 144 2.27 18.87 -21.66
N GLU A 145 3.30 18.65 -22.47
CA GLU A 145 4.64 18.25 -22.01
C GLU A 145 5.38 19.35 -21.24
N SER A 146 4.93 20.60 -21.32
CA SER A 146 5.55 21.72 -20.60
C SER A 146 4.94 21.97 -19.22
N ILE A 147 3.97 21.14 -18.81
CA ILE A 147 3.36 21.13 -17.48
C ILE A 147 4.14 20.17 -16.59
N ASP A 148 4.86 20.73 -15.62
CA ASP A 148 5.73 20.02 -14.68
C ASP A 148 5.14 19.99 -13.27
N TYR A 149 5.11 18.80 -12.66
CA TYR A 149 4.61 18.56 -11.31
C TYR A 149 5.73 18.31 -10.29
N SER A 150 6.99 18.50 -10.66
CA SER A 150 8.15 18.22 -9.80
C SER A 150 8.16 19.02 -8.49
N GLN A 151 7.63 20.24 -8.51
CA GLN A 151 7.48 21.11 -7.34
C GLN A 151 6.14 20.92 -6.62
N THR A 152 5.21 20.13 -7.18
CA THR A 152 3.88 19.93 -6.59
C THR A 152 4.00 19.12 -5.32
N LYS A 153 3.58 19.72 -4.21
CA LYS A 153 3.52 19.02 -2.93
C LYS A 153 2.20 18.27 -2.81
N TYR A 154 2.28 17.00 -2.41
CA TYR A 154 1.12 16.17 -2.13
C TYR A 154 1.00 15.93 -0.64
N ALA A 155 -0.22 15.99 -0.12
CA ALA A 155 -0.48 15.70 1.28
C ALA A 155 -0.09 14.25 1.59
N ARG A 156 0.69 14.07 2.64
CA ARG A 156 1.19 12.77 3.11
C ARG A 156 0.88 12.62 4.60
N LEU A 157 1.28 11.51 5.21
CA LEU A 157 1.29 11.44 6.67
C LEU A 157 2.30 12.45 7.24
N ALA A 158 1.95 13.09 8.36
CA ALA A 158 2.81 14.07 9.01
C ALA A 158 4.17 13.46 9.39
N ALA A 159 5.21 14.30 9.41
CA ALA A 159 6.53 13.89 9.87
C ALA A 159 6.46 13.31 11.29
N GLY A 160 7.10 12.16 11.52
CA GLY A 160 7.05 11.46 12.80
C GLY A 160 5.84 10.54 13.00
N SER A 161 4.92 10.45 12.02
CA SER A 161 3.86 9.43 12.02
C SER A 161 4.46 8.02 12.05
N ILE A 162 3.79 7.11 12.74
CA ILE A 162 4.17 5.68 12.77
C ILE A 162 3.95 5.10 11.37
N THR A 163 5.04 4.72 10.72
CA THR A 163 5.04 4.03 9.43
C THR A 163 4.83 2.53 9.60
N ALA A 164 4.53 1.82 8.50
CA ALA A 164 4.41 0.36 8.52
C ALA A 164 5.64 -0.34 9.13
N ALA A 165 6.84 0.20 8.91
CA ALA A 165 8.09 -0.33 9.46
C ALA A 165 8.21 -0.15 10.99
N GLN A 166 7.48 0.81 11.57
CA GLN A 166 7.48 1.13 13.00
C GLN A 166 6.32 0.48 13.75
N LEU A 167 5.44 -0.25 13.06
CA LEU A 167 4.38 -1.03 13.70
C LEU A 167 4.98 -2.13 14.57
N HIS A 168 4.26 -2.50 15.64
CA HIS A 168 4.62 -3.65 16.46
C HIS A 168 4.77 -4.92 15.60
N ASP A 169 5.73 -5.78 15.92
CA ASP A 169 6.09 -6.96 15.11
C ASP A 169 4.89 -7.86 14.78
N ASP A 170 3.98 -8.04 15.74
CA ASP A 170 2.76 -8.85 15.57
C ASP A 170 1.78 -8.28 14.54
N LEU A 171 1.82 -6.97 14.30
CA LEU A 171 1.02 -6.30 13.27
C LEU A 171 1.71 -6.28 11.91
N ARG A 172 3.02 -6.57 11.89
CA ARG A 172 3.84 -6.63 10.67
C ARG A 172 3.90 -8.03 10.07
N ARG A 173 3.30 -9.03 10.71
CA ARG A 173 3.32 -10.43 10.28
C ARG A 173 1.93 -11.04 10.19
N GLY A 174 1.72 -11.94 9.25
CA GLY A 174 0.42 -12.60 9.06
C GLY A 174 0.49 -13.92 8.31
N TRP A 175 -0.39 -14.85 8.67
CA TRP A 175 -0.49 -16.16 8.03
C TRP A 175 -1.45 -16.14 6.84
N LEU A 176 -0.93 -16.42 5.66
CA LEU A 176 -1.74 -16.90 4.54
C LEU A 176 -2.02 -18.39 4.74
N ARG A 177 -3.28 -18.80 4.70
CA ARG A 177 -3.74 -20.18 4.96
C ARG A 177 -4.44 -20.71 3.73
N LEU A 178 -4.01 -21.88 3.25
CA LEU A 178 -4.46 -22.47 1.99
C LEU A 178 -4.72 -23.98 2.17
N PRO A 179 -5.73 -24.56 1.49
CA PRO A 179 -5.80 -26.00 1.33
C PRO A 179 -4.64 -26.47 0.44
N PHE A 180 -4.12 -27.67 0.68
CA PHE A 180 -3.15 -28.26 -0.23
C PHE A 180 -3.87 -28.70 -1.51
N ARG A 181 -3.63 -28.00 -2.61
CA ARG A 181 -4.16 -28.33 -3.94
C ARG A 181 -3.02 -28.40 -4.94
N PRO A 182 -2.26 -29.51 -4.95
CA PRO A 182 -1.12 -29.63 -5.82
C PRO A 182 -1.53 -29.95 -7.26
N ASP A 183 -0.76 -29.42 -8.18
CA ASP A 183 -0.72 -29.86 -9.56
C ASP A 183 0.14 -31.13 -9.68
N PRO A 184 -0.22 -32.06 -10.58
CA PRO A 184 0.63 -33.17 -10.95
C PRO A 184 1.96 -32.67 -11.50
N MET A 185 3.04 -33.36 -11.17
CA MET A 185 4.37 -32.98 -11.60
C MET A 185 4.78 -33.70 -12.86
N VAL A 186 5.52 -33.01 -13.73
CA VAL A 186 6.22 -33.62 -14.88
C VAL A 186 7.54 -34.24 -14.40
N GLU A 187 8.30 -33.51 -13.58
CA GLU A 187 9.57 -33.92 -13.00
C GLU A 187 9.67 -33.44 -11.55
N GLY A 188 10.43 -34.17 -10.73
CA GLY A 188 10.80 -33.78 -9.37
C GLY A 188 11.64 -32.51 -9.30
N PRO A 189 12.00 -32.06 -8.07
CA PRO A 189 12.90 -30.92 -7.88
C PRO A 189 14.25 -31.11 -8.59
N GLU A 190 14.71 -32.35 -8.70
CA GLU A 190 15.87 -32.73 -9.52
C GLU A 190 15.38 -33.48 -10.76
N GLU A 191 15.98 -33.18 -11.91
CA GLU A 191 15.62 -33.78 -13.20
C GLU A 191 15.67 -35.32 -13.12
N GLY A 192 14.61 -35.98 -13.58
CA GLY A 192 14.48 -37.45 -13.52
C GLY A 192 14.13 -38.05 -12.15
N THR A 193 14.08 -37.25 -11.08
CA THR A 193 13.56 -37.72 -9.79
C THR A 193 12.04 -37.81 -9.81
N GLU A 194 11.50 -38.88 -9.22
CA GLU A 194 10.06 -38.99 -8.89
C GLU A 194 9.08 -38.92 -10.07
N ALA A 195 9.62 -38.99 -11.30
CA ALA A 195 8.86 -39.09 -12.52
C ALA A 195 7.89 -40.29 -12.45
N GLY A 196 6.61 -40.03 -12.73
CA GLY A 196 5.57 -41.05 -12.71
C GLY A 196 5.05 -41.45 -11.33
N LEU A 197 5.35 -40.69 -10.27
CA LEU A 197 4.57 -40.78 -9.03
C LEU A 197 3.12 -40.31 -9.27
N PRO A 198 2.13 -40.94 -8.62
CA PRO A 198 0.75 -40.49 -8.77
C PRO A 198 0.54 -39.14 -8.08
N ALA A 199 -0.37 -38.34 -8.62
CA ALA A 199 -0.78 -37.07 -8.03
C ALA A 199 -1.62 -37.28 -6.77
N PHE A 200 -1.63 -36.29 -5.88
CA PHE A 200 -2.60 -36.24 -4.79
C PHE A 200 -4.02 -36.06 -5.34
N ARG A 201 -4.98 -36.74 -4.71
CA ARG A 201 -6.42 -36.54 -4.92
C ARG A 201 -6.89 -35.43 -4.02
N VAL A 202 -7.43 -34.38 -4.63
CA VAL A 202 -7.92 -33.20 -3.90
C VAL A 202 -9.38 -33.43 -3.48
N GLY A 203 -9.61 -33.53 -2.18
CA GLY A 203 -10.94 -33.51 -1.57
C GLY A 203 -11.39 -32.10 -1.19
N ALA A 204 -12.56 -32.00 -0.55
CA ALA A 204 -13.12 -30.71 -0.12
C ALA A 204 -12.31 -30.07 1.02
N THR A 205 -11.75 -30.88 1.92
CA THR A 205 -11.08 -30.43 3.15
C THR A 205 -9.62 -30.86 3.26
N GLU A 206 -9.16 -31.76 2.40
CA GLU A 206 -7.80 -32.28 2.41
C GLU A 206 -7.41 -32.88 1.06
N ALA A 207 -6.11 -32.98 0.82
CA ALA A 207 -5.54 -33.72 -0.30
C ALA A 207 -4.88 -35.00 0.20
N LEU A 208 -5.17 -36.10 -0.50
CA LEU A 208 -4.83 -37.46 -0.10
C LEU A 208 -3.99 -38.13 -1.19
N SER A 209 -2.97 -38.90 -0.81
CA SER A 209 -2.36 -39.82 -1.77
C SER A 209 -3.40 -40.85 -2.25
N PRO A 210 -3.14 -41.65 -3.31
CA PRO A 210 -4.01 -42.77 -3.67
C PRO A 210 -4.23 -43.76 -2.50
N ASP A 211 -5.32 -44.54 -2.57
CA ASP A 211 -5.58 -45.58 -1.57
C ASP A 211 -4.54 -46.71 -1.72
N PRO A 212 -3.94 -47.23 -0.62
CA PRO A 212 -3.01 -48.34 -0.69
C PRO A 212 -3.56 -49.57 -1.43
N LYS A 213 -4.88 -49.82 -1.35
CA LYS A 213 -5.56 -50.92 -2.08
C LYS A 213 -5.52 -50.74 -3.59
N GLU A 214 -5.48 -49.49 -4.06
CA GLU A 214 -5.36 -49.15 -5.48
C GLU A 214 -3.88 -49.06 -5.93
N ALA A 215 -2.95 -48.89 -5.00
CA ALA A 215 -1.51 -48.81 -5.26
C ALA A 215 -0.83 -50.19 -5.43
N GLY A 216 -1.51 -51.28 -5.09
CA GLY A 216 -0.97 -52.65 -5.15
C GLY A 216 0.12 -52.93 -4.10
N ASP A 217 1.01 -53.91 -4.35
CA ASP A 217 2.07 -54.33 -3.40
C ASP A 217 3.16 -53.27 -3.12
N ARG A 218 3.08 -52.10 -3.75
CA ARG A 218 4.00 -50.99 -3.52
C ARG A 218 3.18 -49.71 -3.35
N ASP A 219 2.79 -49.38 -2.12
CA ASP A 219 2.35 -48.02 -1.78
C ASP A 219 3.52 -47.07 -2.08
N ARG A 220 3.48 -46.43 -3.25
CA ARG A 220 4.49 -45.47 -3.72
C ARG A 220 4.23 -44.05 -3.21
N GLY A 221 3.14 -43.86 -2.46
CA GLY A 221 2.69 -42.55 -2.00
C GLY A 221 2.23 -41.63 -3.13
N ALA A 222 2.48 -40.33 -3.01
CA ALA A 222 2.13 -39.32 -4.01
C ALA A 222 3.08 -38.13 -3.96
N ALA A 223 3.22 -37.43 -5.08
CA ALA A 223 3.97 -36.18 -5.17
C ALA A 223 3.15 -35.11 -5.88
N GLY A 224 3.47 -33.85 -5.59
CA GLY A 224 2.78 -32.71 -6.17
C GLY A 224 3.47 -31.40 -5.86
N THR A 225 3.16 -30.38 -6.67
CA THR A 225 3.66 -29.02 -6.48
C THR A 225 2.50 -28.04 -6.46
N MET A 226 2.61 -26.94 -5.73
CA MET A 226 1.61 -25.87 -5.79
C MET A 226 2.28 -24.49 -5.73
N ALA A 227 1.69 -23.53 -6.44
CA ALA A 227 2.00 -22.12 -6.23
C ALA A 227 1.36 -21.61 -4.94
N ILE A 228 2.08 -20.79 -4.20
CA ILE A 228 1.55 -20.08 -3.02
C ILE A 228 1.46 -18.59 -3.40
N PRO A 229 0.24 -18.02 -3.48
CA PRO A 229 0.10 -16.60 -3.80
C PRO A 229 0.74 -15.75 -2.71
N ILE A 230 1.29 -14.61 -3.12
CA ILE A 230 2.00 -13.71 -2.23
C ILE A 230 1.17 -12.42 -2.16
N PRO A 231 0.72 -11.99 -0.97
CA PRO A 231 -0.03 -10.75 -0.84
C PRO A 231 0.79 -9.55 -1.31
N PRO A 232 0.16 -8.49 -1.84
CA PRO A 232 0.85 -7.27 -2.24
C PRO A 232 1.67 -6.68 -1.09
N SER A 233 2.81 -6.08 -1.44
CA SER A 233 3.71 -5.36 -0.54
C SER A 233 4.43 -6.20 0.52
N VAL A 234 4.23 -7.52 0.54
CA VAL A 234 5.02 -8.45 1.37
C VAL A 234 6.48 -8.41 0.95
N ARG A 235 7.38 -8.33 1.94
CA ARG A 235 8.83 -8.30 1.71
C ARG A 235 9.58 -9.44 2.36
N GLN A 236 8.89 -10.25 3.17
CA GLN A 236 9.52 -11.34 3.88
C GLN A 236 8.65 -12.60 3.93
N VAL A 237 9.29 -13.76 3.78
CA VAL A 237 8.73 -15.08 4.09
C VAL A 237 9.42 -15.59 5.35
N THR A 238 8.67 -15.78 6.43
CA THR A 238 9.26 -15.98 7.76
C THR A 238 9.06 -17.39 8.31
N ARG A 239 7.87 -17.97 8.12
CA ARG A 239 7.54 -19.31 8.60
C ARG A 239 6.68 -20.07 7.61
N PHE A 240 6.82 -21.38 7.62
CA PHE A 240 5.96 -22.32 6.91
C PHE A 240 5.27 -23.23 7.91
N ARG A 241 4.03 -23.61 7.62
CA ARG A 241 3.25 -24.55 8.41
C ARG A 241 2.58 -25.55 7.50
N ILE A 242 2.62 -26.80 7.94
CA ILE A 242 1.90 -27.90 7.31
C ILE A 242 1.17 -28.70 8.38
N ALA A 243 -0.06 -29.11 8.09
CA ALA A 243 -0.84 -29.97 8.97
C ALA A 243 -1.67 -30.99 8.20
N GLY A 244 -1.89 -32.14 8.84
CA GLY A 244 -2.61 -33.25 8.25
C GLY A 244 -2.96 -34.33 9.27
N MET A 245 -3.94 -35.16 8.89
CA MET A 245 -4.47 -36.21 9.76
C MET A 245 -3.71 -37.54 9.67
N GLU A 246 -3.15 -37.87 8.50
CA GLU A 246 -2.50 -39.16 8.25
C GLU A 246 -1.10 -38.98 7.64
N ASN A 247 -0.14 -39.75 8.14
CA ASN A 247 1.19 -39.89 7.56
C ASN A 247 1.74 -41.28 7.91
N LYS A 248 1.48 -42.26 7.05
CA LYS A 248 1.91 -43.66 7.25
C LYS A 248 3.37 -43.91 6.83
N GLY A 249 4.07 -42.91 6.32
CA GLY A 249 5.43 -43.01 5.80
C GLY A 249 6.28 -41.80 6.18
N GLU A 250 6.86 -41.17 5.16
CA GLU A 250 7.64 -39.93 5.27
C GLU A 250 7.03 -38.90 4.31
N ILE A 251 6.91 -37.65 4.78
CA ILE A 251 6.57 -36.51 3.94
C ILE A 251 7.86 -35.70 3.75
N SER A 252 8.36 -35.61 2.53
CA SER A 252 9.43 -34.68 2.15
C SER A 252 8.81 -33.45 1.50
N PHE A 253 9.31 -32.25 1.78
CA PHE A 253 8.83 -31.05 1.12
C PHE A 253 9.93 -30.00 0.95
N LEU A 254 9.75 -29.16 -0.07
CA LEU A 254 10.61 -28.03 -0.38
C LEU A 254 9.73 -26.78 -0.52
N LEU A 255 9.99 -25.76 0.30
CA LEU A 255 9.47 -24.42 0.05
C LEU A 255 10.51 -23.67 -0.77
N MET A 256 10.13 -23.19 -1.95
CA MET A 256 11.05 -22.57 -2.90
C MET A 256 10.60 -21.16 -3.26
N ARG A 257 11.56 -20.24 -3.29
CA ARG A 257 11.44 -18.92 -3.91
C ARG A 257 11.83 -19.05 -5.37
N GLY A 258 10.85 -18.84 -6.24
CA GLY A 258 11.02 -18.81 -7.69
C GLY A 258 11.06 -17.37 -8.22
N GLY A 259 10.96 -17.25 -9.54
CA GLY A 259 10.70 -15.98 -10.22
C GLY A 259 11.83 -15.57 -11.14
N TRP A 260 12.05 -14.27 -11.25
CA TRP A 260 12.99 -13.68 -12.18
C TRP A 260 13.89 -12.66 -11.49
N ASP A 261 15.17 -12.63 -11.84
CA ASP A 261 16.05 -11.54 -11.44
C ASP A 261 16.24 -10.60 -12.65
N PRO A 262 15.72 -9.36 -12.63
CA PRO A 262 15.86 -8.42 -13.74
C PRO A 262 17.31 -7.97 -13.97
N THR A 263 18.17 -8.04 -12.95
CA THR A 263 19.58 -7.61 -13.02
C THR A 263 20.42 -8.66 -13.72
N SER A 264 20.37 -9.91 -13.24
CA SER A 264 21.13 -11.01 -13.86
C SER A 264 20.42 -11.63 -15.07
N ARG A 265 19.14 -11.31 -15.27
CA ARG A 265 18.26 -11.86 -16.33
C ARG A 265 18.21 -13.39 -16.29
N LYS A 266 18.04 -13.95 -15.10
CA LYS A 266 17.99 -15.39 -14.87
C LYS A 266 16.77 -15.77 -14.05
N HIS A 267 16.35 -17.03 -14.23
CA HIS A 267 15.37 -17.66 -13.38
C HIS A 267 15.92 -17.80 -11.96
N VAL A 268 15.17 -17.35 -10.97
CA VAL A 268 15.50 -17.49 -9.56
C VAL A 268 14.95 -18.82 -9.07
N ARG A 269 15.77 -19.57 -8.34
CA ARG A 269 15.37 -20.84 -7.70
C ARG A 269 16.14 -21.03 -6.41
N ASP A 270 15.57 -20.56 -5.32
CA ASP A 270 16.16 -20.69 -3.99
C ASP A 270 15.31 -21.61 -3.12
N ILE A 271 15.94 -22.56 -2.45
CA ILE A 271 15.28 -23.41 -1.46
C ILE A 271 15.28 -22.66 -0.13
N LEU A 272 14.08 -22.30 0.35
CA LEU A 272 13.90 -21.61 1.64
C LEU A 272 13.81 -22.61 2.81
N ILE A 273 13.20 -23.77 2.55
CA ILE A 273 13.03 -24.85 3.53
C ILE A 273 13.14 -26.18 2.78
N GLU A 274 13.92 -27.10 3.33
CA GLU A 274 14.01 -28.49 2.91
C GLU A 274 13.95 -29.38 4.14
N GLU A 275 12.83 -30.08 4.30
CA GLU A 275 12.54 -30.79 5.54
C GLU A 275 11.72 -32.05 5.31
N LYS A 276 11.71 -32.90 6.33
CA LYS A 276 11.02 -34.19 6.31
C LYS A 276 10.21 -34.40 7.59
N ILE A 277 9.00 -34.93 7.44
CA ILE A 277 8.14 -35.36 8.54
C ILE A 277 8.11 -36.88 8.54
N VAL A 278 8.88 -37.48 9.44
CA VAL A 278 8.89 -38.93 9.64
C VAL A 278 7.67 -39.32 10.46
N ARG A 279 6.87 -40.24 9.91
CA ARG A 279 5.72 -40.96 10.49
C ARG A 279 5.15 -40.36 11.78
N ARG A 280 4.30 -39.34 11.61
CA ARG A 280 3.60 -38.65 12.70
C ARG A 280 2.16 -38.36 12.29
N GLU A 281 1.19 -38.85 13.07
CA GLU A 281 -0.24 -38.67 12.79
C GLU A 281 -1.03 -38.52 14.10
N PRO A 282 -1.86 -37.47 14.26
CA PRO A 282 -1.91 -36.28 13.40
C PRO A 282 -0.62 -35.45 13.53
N PHE A 283 -0.39 -34.53 12.59
CA PHE A 283 0.78 -33.64 12.62
C PHE A 283 0.41 -32.19 12.35
N VAL A 284 1.13 -31.29 13.03
CA VAL A 284 1.11 -29.84 12.83
C VAL A 284 2.54 -29.37 13.04
N GLU A 285 3.25 -29.07 11.96
CA GLU A 285 4.64 -28.66 12.01
C GLU A 285 4.79 -27.21 11.58
N ILE A 286 5.68 -26.47 12.25
CA ILE A 286 6.02 -25.09 11.91
C ILE A 286 7.54 -24.99 11.75
N TYR A 287 7.95 -24.50 10.60
CA TYR A 287 9.36 -24.35 10.22
C TYR A 287 9.67 -22.87 10.03
N LYS A 288 10.83 -22.43 10.55
CA LYS A 288 11.31 -21.06 10.37
C LYS A 288 12.19 -21.00 9.13
N VAL A 289 11.99 -19.97 8.31
CA VAL A 289 12.93 -19.61 7.23
C VAL A 289 14.14 -18.94 7.86
N LYS A 290 15.34 -19.24 7.37
CA LYS A 290 16.58 -18.61 7.86
C LYS A 290 16.56 -17.12 7.56
N GLU A 291 17.06 -16.27 8.47
CA GLU A 291 17.00 -14.80 8.32
C GLU A 291 17.59 -14.31 6.99
N THR A 292 18.68 -14.90 6.52
CA THR A 292 19.34 -14.58 5.24
C THR A 292 18.50 -14.89 4.00
N GLU A 293 17.50 -15.75 4.13
CA GLU A 293 16.62 -16.23 3.05
C GLU A 293 15.21 -15.64 3.14
N THR A 294 14.93 -14.84 4.18
CA THR A 294 13.58 -14.27 4.40
C THR A 294 13.20 -13.23 3.35
N ALA A 295 14.16 -12.48 2.80
CA ALA A 295 13.89 -11.36 1.90
C ALA A 295 13.09 -11.80 0.67
N HIS A 296 12.16 -10.97 0.21
CA HIS A 296 11.31 -11.26 -0.91
C HIS A 296 11.10 -10.00 -1.75
N ASP A 297 11.16 -10.16 -3.07
CA ASP A 297 10.93 -9.08 -4.01
C ASP A 297 9.45 -9.17 -4.42
N PRO A 298 8.63 -8.17 -4.06
CA PRO A 298 7.19 -8.22 -4.31
C PRO A 298 6.82 -8.11 -5.80
N GLU A 299 7.77 -7.76 -6.68
CA GLU A 299 7.54 -7.56 -8.10
C GLU A 299 7.95 -8.78 -8.93
N TYR A 300 9.07 -9.42 -8.58
CA TYR A 300 9.66 -10.47 -9.43
C TYR A 300 9.75 -11.86 -8.81
N HIS A 301 9.63 -12.00 -7.50
CA HIS A 301 9.73 -13.30 -6.85
C HIS A 301 8.36 -14.01 -6.76
N THR A 302 8.40 -15.33 -6.82
CA THR A 302 7.25 -16.21 -6.62
C THR A 302 7.54 -17.21 -5.50
N LEU A 303 6.50 -17.91 -5.04
CA LEU A 303 6.62 -18.92 -3.99
C LEU A 303 5.92 -20.20 -4.43
N ALA A 304 6.61 -21.32 -4.29
CA ALA A 304 6.08 -22.63 -4.62
C ALA A 304 6.41 -23.64 -3.53
N LEU A 305 5.53 -24.61 -3.34
CA LEU A 305 5.72 -25.74 -2.46
C LEU A 305 5.75 -27.01 -3.29
N TRP A 306 6.84 -27.75 -3.17
CA TRP A 306 6.90 -29.14 -3.60
C TRP A 306 6.71 -30.06 -2.40
N LEU A 307 5.97 -31.15 -2.57
CA LEU A 307 5.72 -32.13 -1.51
C LEU A 307 5.59 -33.55 -2.06
N LYS A 308 6.17 -34.50 -1.34
CA LYS A 308 6.04 -35.94 -1.57
C LYS A 308 5.75 -36.69 -0.29
N GLY A 309 4.69 -37.48 -0.29
CA GLY A 309 4.47 -38.55 0.68
C GLY A 309 4.96 -39.87 0.11
N THR A 310 5.71 -40.66 0.87
CA THR A 310 6.20 -41.99 0.43
C THR A 310 5.17 -43.10 0.59
N ARG A 311 4.12 -42.86 1.37
CA ARG A 311 2.99 -43.76 1.65
C ARG A 311 1.70 -42.96 1.79
N ARG A 312 0.62 -43.62 2.24
CA ARG A 312 -0.64 -42.96 2.62
C ARG A 312 -0.43 -41.68 3.44
N THR A 313 -0.81 -40.55 2.86
CA THR A 313 -0.60 -39.21 3.39
C THR A 313 -1.84 -38.35 3.16
N ALA A 314 -2.24 -37.59 4.17
CA ALA A 314 -3.33 -36.62 4.12
C ALA A 314 -2.82 -35.23 4.53
N ILE A 315 -2.93 -34.24 3.66
CA ILE A 315 -2.58 -32.84 3.95
C ILE A 315 -3.84 -31.99 3.96
N SER A 316 -4.11 -31.33 5.09
CA SER A 316 -5.31 -30.52 5.28
C SER A 316 -5.02 -29.01 5.21
N LEU A 317 -3.83 -28.58 5.59
CA LEU A 317 -3.46 -27.16 5.64
C LEU A 317 -2.01 -26.94 5.22
N ILE A 318 -1.82 -25.97 4.33
CA ILE A 318 -0.56 -25.28 4.07
C ILE A 318 -0.73 -23.83 4.52
N ALA A 319 0.23 -23.30 5.27
CA ALA A 319 0.22 -21.89 5.61
C ALA A 319 1.63 -21.29 5.59
N VAL A 320 1.74 -20.05 5.15
CA VAL A 320 2.98 -19.28 5.11
C VAL A 320 2.78 -18.00 5.87
N GLU A 321 3.71 -17.69 6.77
CA GLU A 321 3.73 -16.41 7.46
C GLU A 321 4.61 -15.42 6.70
N PHE A 322 3.99 -14.32 6.31
CA PHE A 322 4.63 -13.22 5.62
C PHE A 322 4.91 -12.05 6.56
N GLY A 323 5.90 -11.24 6.22
CA GLY A 323 6.27 -10.00 6.90
C GLY A 323 6.44 -8.82 5.95
N TYR A 324 6.33 -7.60 6.51
CA TYR A 324 6.58 -6.31 5.85
C TYR A 324 7.91 -5.69 6.24
#